data_AF-A0A255U264-F1
#
_entry.id   AF-A0A255U264-F1
#
_cell.length_a   1.000
_cell.length_b   1.000
_cell.length_c   1.000
_cell.angle_alpha   90.00
_cell.angle_beta   90.00
_cell.angle_gamma   90.00
#
_symmetry.space_group_name_H-M   'P 1'
#
loop_
_entity.id
_entity.type
_entity.pdbx_description
1 polymer ?
#
loop_
_entity_poly.entity_id
_entity_poly.type
_entity_poly.pdbx_seq_one_letter_code
_entity_poly.pdbx_strand_id
1 'polypeptide(L)'
;MRSVCGLDVHKDSVYLCVLSENGELIEKVFGVLTFQLHQMRDLLLAHHVEKVSMESTSVYWIPIWRILAPHFHLQLVNPYFIKQLPGHKSDVADAQWIAECTMKNLISSSFVPPEDIQQLRQYDRRIFDLDEEIVRKLSKLDAVMQRCNIRLGNYVSNVDCKSYKDVVRKISEGVTDPEILIEEIHGRIIKHHGRETILASLTGVVSQAEIDVLRQLREELDLAEEHKQECLERMLEICQEKYPDELRRLQTIPGVRERTATSLIAEIGRDMSKFETANHLAAWSGLRPRNDESNRKFKSRRITHGNVYLRKNIIQCAWAASRTKDCFFSRFSYYQTQVRKKNKMKVIVAVARKLLVAAWHVIHDKTDYVDFQKQDRQSSASNG
;
A
#
# COMPACT_ATOMS: atom_id res chain seq x y z
N MET A 1 5.70 -40.13 10.70
CA MET A 1 6.43 -39.55 11.84
C MET A 1 6.65 -38.09 11.50
N ARG A 2 6.18 -37.19 12.35
CA ARG A 2 6.17 -35.76 12.04
C ARG A 2 7.53 -35.15 12.33
N SER A 3 8.09 -34.46 11.34
CA SER A 3 9.31 -33.66 11.46
C SER A 3 9.02 -32.23 11.04
N VAL A 4 9.38 -31.27 11.89
CA VAL A 4 9.17 -29.84 11.66
C VAL A 4 10.49 -29.09 11.75
N CYS A 5 10.53 -27.89 11.17
CA CYS A 5 11.69 -27.03 11.21
C CYS A 5 11.33 -25.63 11.71
N GLY A 6 12.19 -25.09 12.57
CA GLY A 6 12.24 -23.67 12.88
C GLY A 6 13.45 -23.00 12.23
N LEU A 7 13.23 -21.82 11.66
CA LEU A 7 14.26 -20.98 11.06
C LEU A 7 14.29 -19.62 11.75
N ASP A 8 15.45 -19.26 12.29
CA ASP A 8 15.75 -17.89 12.67
C ASP A 8 16.62 -17.23 11.58
N VAL A 9 16.10 -16.16 10.98
CA VAL A 9 16.61 -15.58 9.74
C VAL A 9 17.25 -14.22 10.00
N HIS A 10 18.55 -14.14 9.74
CA HIS A 10 19.36 -12.94 9.91
C HIS A 10 19.85 -12.43 8.55
N LYS A 11 20.58 -11.31 8.58
CA LYS A 11 21.11 -10.68 7.37
C LYS A 11 22.11 -11.56 6.63
N ASP A 12 23.01 -12.21 7.39
CA ASP A 12 24.17 -12.93 6.84
C ASP A 12 24.12 -14.45 7.12
N SER A 13 23.16 -14.91 7.93
CA SER A 13 23.03 -16.30 8.36
C SER A 13 21.57 -16.72 8.51
N VAL A 14 21.35 -18.03 8.41
CA VAL A 14 20.07 -18.69 8.71
C VAL A 14 20.36 -19.81 9.71
N TYR A 15 19.77 -19.69 10.90
CA TYR A 15 19.84 -20.73 11.92
C TYR A 15 18.66 -21.66 11.73
N LEU A 16 18.95 -22.95 11.56
CA LEU A 16 17.98 -23.99 11.29
C LEU A 16 17.99 -24.98 12.44
N CYS A 17 16.80 -25.34 12.89
CA CYS A 17 16.56 -26.44 13.80
C CYS A 17 15.47 -27.36 13.24
N VAL A 18 15.78 -28.64 13.03
CA VAL A 18 14.81 -29.69 12.74
C VAL A 18 14.51 -30.45 14.02
N LEU A 19 13.22 -30.64 14.29
CA LEU A 19 12.71 -31.38 15.42
C LEU A 19 11.77 -32.48 14.94
N SER A 20 12.07 -33.72 15.30
CA SER A 20 11.26 -34.90 14.98
C SER A 20 10.51 -35.43 16.21
N GLU A 21 9.42 -36.16 16.01
CA GLU A 21 8.61 -36.73 17.11
C GLU A 21 9.35 -37.71 18.05
N ASN A 22 10.45 -38.31 17.60
CA ASN A 22 11.36 -39.13 18.43
C ASN A 22 12.24 -38.30 19.37
N GLY A 23 12.22 -36.97 19.27
CA GLY A 23 13.15 -36.09 19.96
C GLY A 23 14.50 -35.97 19.25
N GLU A 24 14.63 -36.44 18.01
CA GLU A 24 15.81 -36.14 17.19
C GLU A 24 15.84 -34.64 16.89
N LEU A 25 16.99 -34.03 17.19
CA LEU A 25 17.26 -32.61 17.08
C LEU A 25 18.45 -32.40 16.15
N ILE A 26 18.26 -31.63 15.09
CA ILE A 26 19.34 -31.28 14.15
C ILE A 26 19.43 -29.77 14.06
N GLU A 27 20.59 -29.25 14.44
CA GLU A 27 20.89 -27.83 14.39
C GLU A 27 21.97 -27.57 13.35
N LYS A 28 21.73 -26.59 12.47
CA LYS A 28 22.72 -26.20 11.47
C LYS A 28 22.60 -24.73 11.12
N VAL A 29 23.74 -24.10 10.84
CA VAL A 29 23.79 -22.73 10.34
C VAL A 29 24.12 -22.76 8.86
N PHE A 30 23.31 -22.05 8.08
CA PHE A 30 23.54 -21.83 6.65
C PHE A 30 23.88 -20.36 6.40
N GLY A 31 24.67 -20.10 5.36
CA GLY A 31 24.77 -18.76 4.80
C GLY A 31 23.57 -18.42 3.93
N VAL A 32 23.51 -17.17 3.46
CA VAL A 32 22.37 -16.61 2.72
C VAL A 32 22.50 -16.66 1.20
N LEU A 33 23.58 -17.25 0.67
CA LEU A 33 23.76 -17.37 -0.78
C LEU A 33 22.80 -18.41 -1.35
N THR A 34 22.30 -18.20 -2.57
CA THR A 34 21.25 -19.04 -3.18
C THR A 34 21.60 -20.53 -3.19
N PHE A 35 22.85 -20.91 -3.50
CA PHE A 35 23.26 -22.31 -3.47
C PHE A 35 23.24 -22.90 -2.05
N GLN A 36 23.54 -22.10 -1.01
CA GLN A 36 23.47 -22.53 0.38
C GLN A 36 22.02 -22.71 0.84
N LEU A 37 21.12 -21.84 0.36
CA LEU A 37 19.68 -22.01 0.59
C LEU A 37 19.12 -23.27 -0.11
N HIS A 38 19.65 -23.64 -1.29
CA HIS A 38 19.35 -24.93 -1.91
C HIS A 38 19.90 -26.11 -1.10
N GLN A 39 21.12 -26.02 -0.59
CA GLN A 39 21.67 -27.04 0.32
C GLN A 39 20.82 -27.19 1.59
N MET A 40 20.29 -26.09 2.12
CA MET A 40 19.36 -26.08 3.25
C MET A 40 18.05 -26.80 2.89
N ARG A 41 17.46 -26.47 1.74
CA ARG A 41 16.27 -27.17 1.21
C ARG A 41 16.51 -28.68 1.09
N ASP A 42 17.65 -29.08 0.52
CA ASP A 42 17.98 -30.48 0.29
C ASP A 42 18.16 -31.24 1.60
N LEU A 43 18.73 -30.60 2.63
CA LEU A 43 18.78 -31.15 3.99
C LEU A 43 17.37 -31.35 4.56
N LEU A 44 16.49 -30.36 4.45
CA LEU A 44 15.11 -30.46 4.94
C LEU A 44 14.33 -31.58 4.25
N LEU A 45 14.54 -31.78 2.94
CA LEU A 45 13.96 -32.90 2.19
C LEU A 45 14.49 -34.25 2.67
N ALA A 46 15.81 -34.35 2.90
CA ALA A 46 16.44 -35.58 3.38
C ALA A 46 15.94 -36.01 4.78
N HIS A 47 15.56 -35.04 5.63
CA HIS A 47 14.98 -35.29 6.95
C HIS A 47 13.44 -35.34 6.94
N HIS A 48 12.81 -35.43 5.77
CA HIS A 48 11.36 -35.54 5.62
C HIS A 48 10.56 -34.49 6.39
N VAL A 49 11.08 -33.25 6.45
CA VAL A 49 10.41 -32.15 7.13
C VAL A 49 9.09 -31.83 6.42
N GLU A 50 7.99 -31.83 7.16
CA GLU A 50 6.66 -31.54 6.63
C GLU A 50 6.37 -30.03 6.65
N LYS A 51 6.79 -29.37 7.73
CA LYS A 51 6.41 -27.99 8.05
C LYS A 51 7.61 -27.17 8.49
N VAL A 52 7.75 -25.98 7.91
CA VAL A 52 8.84 -25.04 8.22
C VAL A 52 8.26 -23.72 8.68
N SER A 53 8.65 -23.28 9.86
CA SER A 53 8.26 -21.98 10.41
C SER A 53 9.46 -21.05 10.46
N MET A 54 9.27 -19.79 10.09
CA MET A 54 10.35 -18.78 10.11
C MET A 54 9.86 -17.46 10.68
N GLU A 55 10.72 -16.75 11.41
CA GLU A 55 10.40 -15.41 11.90
C GLU A 55 10.38 -14.38 10.76
N SER A 56 9.40 -13.47 10.77
CA SER A 56 9.32 -12.38 9.79
C SER A 56 10.32 -11.25 10.10
N THR A 57 11.62 -11.53 9.96
CA THR A 57 12.67 -10.52 10.17
C THR A 57 12.95 -9.77 8.87
N SER A 58 12.50 -8.52 8.80
CA SER A 58 12.74 -7.61 7.65
C SER A 58 12.37 -8.25 6.30
N VAL A 59 13.24 -8.15 5.29
CA VAL A 59 13.04 -8.73 3.94
C VAL A 59 13.75 -10.09 3.76
N TYR A 60 14.57 -10.52 4.72
CA TYR A 60 15.50 -11.65 4.55
C TYR A 60 14.80 -13.00 4.43
N TRP A 61 13.59 -13.12 4.99
CA TRP A 61 12.78 -14.33 4.88
C TRP A 61 12.25 -14.57 3.45
N ILE A 62 12.15 -13.54 2.59
CA ILE A 62 11.55 -13.63 1.25
C ILE A 62 12.31 -14.60 0.32
N PRO A 63 13.64 -14.50 0.14
CA PRO A 63 14.37 -15.46 -0.70
C PRO A 63 14.27 -16.90 -0.19
N ILE A 64 14.30 -17.09 1.13
CA ILE A 64 14.15 -18.41 1.77
C ILE A 64 12.75 -18.97 1.48
N TRP A 65 11.72 -18.16 1.69
CA TRP A 65 10.34 -18.53 1.39
C TRP A 65 10.17 -18.96 -0.06
N ARG A 66 10.74 -18.22 -1.03
CA ARG A 66 10.65 -18.55 -2.46
C ARG A 66 11.28 -19.91 -2.78
N ILE A 67 12.42 -20.23 -2.16
CA ILE A 67 13.11 -21.52 -2.40
C ILE A 67 12.36 -22.69 -1.75
N LEU A 68 11.75 -22.47 -0.58
CA LEU A 68 11.12 -23.55 0.19
C LEU A 68 9.63 -23.74 -0.13
N ALA A 69 8.91 -22.71 -0.58
CA ALA A 69 7.47 -22.74 -0.81
C ALA A 69 6.99 -23.85 -1.76
N PRO A 70 7.73 -24.23 -2.83
CA PRO A 70 7.32 -25.35 -3.69
C PRO A 70 7.41 -26.73 -3.01
N HIS A 71 8.10 -26.84 -1.88
CA HIS A 71 8.50 -28.13 -1.30
C HIS A 71 7.91 -28.38 0.10
N PHE A 72 7.53 -27.33 0.84
CA PHE A 72 7.18 -27.43 2.26
C PHE A 72 5.92 -26.63 2.62
N HIS A 73 5.22 -27.04 3.67
CA HIS A 73 4.21 -26.21 4.30
C HIS A 73 4.87 -25.11 5.15
N LEU A 74 4.88 -23.88 4.64
CA LEU A 74 5.55 -22.76 5.30
C LEU A 74 4.62 -21.98 6.24
N GLN A 75 5.16 -21.54 7.38
CA GLN A 75 4.53 -20.59 8.29
C GLN A 75 5.45 -19.41 8.55
N LEU A 76 4.97 -18.19 8.27
CA LEU A 76 5.69 -16.98 8.61
C LEU A 76 5.18 -16.46 9.95
N VAL A 77 6.02 -16.35 10.97
CA VAL A 77 5.58 -16.03 12.33
C VAL A 77 5.90 -14.59 12.67
N ASN A 78 5.00 -13.91 13.39
CA ASN A 78 5.24 -12.55 13.86
C ASN A 78 6.25 -12.56 15.03
N PRO A 79 7.39 -11.84 14.91
CA PRO A 79 8.39 -11.66 15.97
C PRO A 79 7.81 -11.37 17.35
N TYR A 80 6.78 -10.52 17.40
CA TYR A 80 6.17 -10.08 18.65
C TYR A 80 5.50 -11.22 19.42
N PHE A 81 4.93 -12.19 18.70
CA PHE A 81 4.25 -13.32 19.31
C PHE A 81 5.26 -14.33 19.90
N ILE A 82 6.37 -14.58 19.19
CA ILE A 82 7.43 -15.47 19.66
C ILE A 82 8.12 -14.88 20.90
N LYS A 83 8.39 -13.57 20.90
CA LYS A 83 9.07 -12.86 22.02
C LYS A 83 8.26 -12.78 23.32
N GLN A 84 6.95 -13.00 23.28
CA GLN A 84 6.11 -13.06 24.48
C GLN A 84 6.21 -14.39 25.22
N LEU A 85 6.81 -15.39 24.60
CA LEU A 85 7.12 -16.67 25.22
C LEU A 85 8.48 -16.54 25.93
N PRO A 86 8.70 -17.21 27.08
CA PRO A 86 9.90 -17.04 27.90
C PRO A 86 11.19 -17.24 27.08
N GLY A 87 12.08 -16.24 27.14
CA GLY A 87 13.18 -16.08 26.17
C GLY A 87 14.44 -16.89 26.47
N HIS A 88 15.12 -17.25 25.38
CA HIS A 88 16.43 -17.90 25.34
C HIS A 88 17.53 -16.90 24.93
N LYS A 89 18.80 -17.29 25.07
CA LYS A 89 19.96 -16.37 24.96
C LYS A 89 20.75 -16.48 23.63
N SER A 90 20.36 -17.35 22.69
CA SER A 90 21.10 -17.58 21.44
C SER A 90 20.19 -17.80 20.24
N ASP A 91 20.65 -17.38 19.05
CA ASP A 91 19.92 -17.52 17.77
C ASP A 91 19.60 -18.99 17.43
N VAL A 92 20.48 -19.93 17.82
CA VAL A 92 20.23 -21.38 17.68
C VAL A 92 19.05 -21.83 18.55
N ALA A 93 18.98 -21.34 19.80
CA ALA A 93 17.89 -21.66 20.70
C ALA A 93 16.56 -21.02 20.22
N ASP A 94 16.63 -19.86 19.55
CA ASP A 94 15.46 -19.23 18.94
C ASP A 94 14.92 -20.08 17.77
N ALA A 95 15.80 -20.63 16.90
CA ALA A 95 15.40 -21.57 15.85
C ALA A 95 14.78 -22.85 16.42
N GLN A 96 15.36 -23.41 17.49
CA GLN A 96 14.78 -24.56 18.19
C GLN A 96 13.40 -24.23 18.78
N TRP A 97 13.26 -23.07 19.41
CA TRP A 97 12.00 -22.64 20.00
C TRP A 97 10.90 -22.50 18.95
N ILE A 98 11.22 -21.97 17.77
CA ILE A 98 10.30 -21.91 16.63
C ILE A 98 9.89 -23.33 16.22
N ALA A 99 10.83 -24.28 16.15
CA ALA A 99 10.53 -25.68 15.83
C ALA A 99 9.59 -26.32 16.86
N GLU A 100 9.84 -26.12 18.16
CA GLU A 100 8.99 -26.61 19.24
C GLU A 100 7.58 -26.03 19.19
N CYS A 101 7.47 -24.71 18.99
CA CYS A 101 6.19 -24.04 18.84
C CYS A 101 5.41 -24.59 17.64
N THR A 102 6.12 -24.89 16.53
CA THR A 102 5.54 -25.49 15.33
C THR A 102 5.03 -26.91 15.60
N MET A 103 5.83 -27.73 16.30
CA MET A 103 5.46 -29.10 16.65
C MET A 103 4.19 -29.13 17.52
N LYS A 104 4.15 -28.26 18.53
CA LYS A 104 3.05 -28.13 19.50
C LYS A 104 1.86 -27.31 18.96
N ASN A 105 1.90 -26.82 17.72
CA ASN A 105 0.89 -25.96 17.09
C ASN A 105 0.55 -24.69 17.92
N LEU A 106 1.56 -24.10 18.58
CA LEU A 106 1.40 -22.92 19.43
C LEU A 106 1.46 -21.59 18.67
N ILE A 107 1.87 -21.60 17.40
CA ILE A 107 2.07 -20.41 16.57
C ILE A 107 1.07 -20.33 15.42
N SER A 108 0.55 -19.13 15.19
CA SER A 108 -0.30 -18.80 14.04
C SER A 108 0.53 -18.20 12.91
N SER A 109 0.23 -18.60 11.66
CA SER A 109 0.91 -18.04 10.50
C SER A 109 0.40 -16.64 10.18
N SER A 110 1.32 -15.74 9.89
CA SER A 110 1.07 -14.51 9.15
C SER A 110 0.69 -14.87 7.71
N PHE A 111 -0.16 -14.05 7.11
CA PHE A 111 -0.58 -14.25 5.73
C PHE A 111 0.54 -13.84 4.76
N VAL A 112 1.07 -14.83 4.04
CA VAL A 112 1.94 -14.62 2.88
C VAL A 112 1.10 -14.92 1.63
N PRO A 113 0.89 -13.93 0.76
CA PRO A 113 0.05 -14.14 -0.42
C PRO A 113 0.81 -14.95 -1.49
N PRO A 114 0.11 -15.51 -2.48
CA PRO A 114 0.73 -16.17 -3.62
C PRO A 114 1.70 -15.25 -4.38
N GLU A 115 2.60 -15.84 -5.17
CA GLU A 115 3.73 -15.13 -5.79
C GLU A 115 3.29 -13.93 -6.65
N ASP A 116 2.25 -14.08 -7.44
CA ASP A 116 1.70 -13.03 -8.29
C ASP A 116 1.14 -11.85 -7.49
N ILE A 117 0.43 -12.10 -6.38
CA ILE A 117 0.01 -11.05 -5.45
C ILE A 117 1.22 -10.40 -4.76
N GLN A 118 2.28 -11.17 -4.45
CA GLN A 118 3.52 -10.57 -3.93
C GLN A 118 4.17 -9.63 -4.97
N GLN A 119 4.19 -10.01 -6.25
CA GLN A 119 4.69 -9.16 -7.34
C GLN A 119 3.83 -7.89 -7.46
N LEU A 120 2.49 -8.02 -7.44
CA LEU A 120 1.59 -6.87 -7.44
C LEU A 120 1.86 -5.92 -6.26
N ARG A 121 2.11 -6.44 -5.04
CA ARG A 121 2.49 -5.61 -3.89
C ARG A 121 3.83 -4.92 -4.08
N GLN A 122 4.79 -5.56 -4.73
CA GLN A 122 6.09 -4.93 -5.00
C GLN A 122 5.92 -3.72 -5.91
N TYR A 123 5.17 -3.88 -7.01
CA TYR A 123 4.85 -2.77 -7.92
C TYR A 123 4.02 -1.68 -7.22
N ASP A 124 2.96 -2.04 -6.48
CA ASP A 124 2.11 -1.05 -5.79
C ASP A 124 2.91 -0.23 -4.79
N ARG A 125 3.77 -0.88 -3.99
CA ARG A 125 4.63 -0.19 -3.02
C ARG A 125 5.68 0.69 -3.70
N ARG A 126 6.24 0.24 -4.82
CA ARG A 126 7.15 1.08 -5.62
C ARG A 126 6.45 2.33 -6.14
N ILE A 127 5.18 2.22 -6.57
CA ILE A 127 4.38 3.40 -6.95
C ILE A 127 4.22 4.37 -5.78
N PHE A 128 3.97 3.87 -4.57
CA PHE A 128 3.91 4.73 -3.38
C PHE A 128 5.23 5.44 -3.09
N ASP A 129 6.36 4.74 -3.22
CA ASP A 129 7.68 5.34 -3.02
C ASP A 129 7.95 6.42 -4.09
N LEU A 130 7.64 6.12 -5.35
CA LEU A 130 7.76 7.07 -6.47
C LEU A 130 6.85 8.29 -6.30
N ASP A 131 5.62 8.12 -5.83
CA ASP A 131 4.72 9.23 -5.52
C ASP A 131 5.31 10.16 -4.44
N GLU A 132 5.92 9.59 -3.40
CA GLU A 132 6.60 10.37 -2.35
C GLU A 132 7.85 11.08 -2.90
N GLU A 133 8.62 10.43 -3.78
CA GLU A 133 9.75 11.05 -4.49
C GLU A 133 9.31 12.21 -5.40
N ILE A 134 8.25 12.03 -6.19
CA ILE A 134 7.70 13.04 -7.11
C ILE A 134 7.28 14.28 -6.32
N VAL A 135 6.49 14.12 -5.25
CA VAL A 135 6.05 15.24 -4.41
C VAL A 135 7.25 15.98 -3.80
N ARG A 136 8.28 15.23 -3.37
CA ARG A 136 9.49 15.83 -2.81
C ARG A 136 10.27 16.63 -3.87
N LYS A 137 10.41 16.10 -5.09
CA LYS A 137 11.10 16.77 -6.19
C LYS A 137 10.35 18.00 -6.68
N LEU A 138 9.02 17.94 -6.80
CA LEU A 138 8.17 19.11 -7.09
C LEU A 138 8.37 20.23 -6.06
N SER A 139 8.44 19.88 -4.78
CA SER A 139 8.70 20.84 -3.69
C SER A 139 10.10 21.46 -3.78
N LYS A 140 11.12 20.67 -4.17
CA LYS A 140 12.48 21.19 -4.40
C LYS A 140 12.54 22.13 -5.61
N LEU A 141 11.86 21.76 -6.69
CA LEU A 141 11.78 22.54 -7.92
C LEU A 141 11.12 23.89 -7.63
N ASP A 142 10.02 23.91 -6.88
CA ASP A 142 9.39 25.16 -6.42
C ASP A 142 10.30 25.99 -5.50
N ALA A 143 11.08 25.35 -4.62
CA ALA A 143 12.06 26.06 -3.82
C ALA A 143 13.17 26.74 -4.66
N VAL A 144 13.55 26.17 -5.81
CA VAL A 144 14.49 26.81 -6.74
C VAL A 144 13.83 28.00 -7.44
N MET A 145 12.58 27.85 -7.91
CA MET A 145 11.81 28.94 -8.50
C MET A 145 11.68 30.12 -7.53
N GLN A 146 11.34 29.84 -6.26
CA GLN A 146 11.23 30.86 -5.22
C GLN A 146 12.57 31.52 -4.89
N ARG A 147 13.69 30.80 -4.97
CA ARG A 147 15.04 31.35 -4.79
C ARG A 147 15.40 32.34 -5.90
N CYS A 148 14.93 32.08 -7.13
CA CYS A 148 15.01 33.00 -8.25
C CYS A 148 14.04 34.19 -8.13
N ASN A 149 13.27 34.26 -7.04
CA ASN A 149 12.15 35.18 -6.84
C ASN A 149 11.03 35.07 -7.88
N ILE A 150 10.91 33.92 -8.54
CA ILE A 150 9.77 33.61 -9.40
C ILE A 150 8.63 33.08 -8.52
N ARG A 151 7.49 33.78 -8.50
CA ARG A 151 6.38 33.58 -7.55
C ARG A 151 5.12 32.99 -8.18
N LEU A 152 5.25 32.34 -9.34
CA LEU A 152 4.14 31.69 -10.04
C LEU A 152 3.35 30.72 -9.14
N GLY A 153 4.03 30.03 -8.20
CA GLY A 153 3.42 29.11 -7.23
C GLY A 153 2.26 29.68 -6.43
N ASN A 154 2.22 31.01 -6.22
CA ASN A 154 1.15 31.69 -5.48
C ASN A 154 -0.14 31.86 -6.27
N TYR A 155 -0.07 31.76 -7.61
CA TYR A 155 -1.17 32.07 -8.53
C TYR A 155 -1.70 30.83 -9.27
N VAL A 156 -1.07 29.68 -9.06
CA VAL A 156 -1.52 28.39 -9.57
C VAL A 156 -2.15 27.55 -8.46
N SER A 157 -3.00 26.60 -8.83
CA SER A 157 -3.65 25.72 -7.84
C SER A 157 -2.68 24.79 -7.12
N ASN A 158 -1.61 24.36 -7.81
CA ASN A 158 -0.51 23.56 -7.28
C ASN A 158 0.69 23.64 -8.24
N VAL A 159 1.86 23.22 -7.77
CA VAL A 159 3.13 23.21 -8.52
C VAL A 159 3.26 22.03 -9.50
N ASP A 160 2.26 21.16 -9.54
CA ASP A 160 2.19 20.00 -10.46
C ASP A 160 1.33 20.31 -11.70
N CYS A 161 0.78 21.51 -11.80
CA CYS A 161 -0.08 21.87 -12.93
C CYS A 161 0.72 22.12 -14.20
N LYS A 162 0.07 21.88 -15.36
CA LYS A 162 0.69 21.99 -16.68
C LYS A 162 1.41 23.33 -16.90
N SER A 163 0.74 24.46 -16.64
CA SER A 163 1.37 25.79 -16.81
C SER A 163 2.61 25.99 -15.95
N TYR A 164 2.63 25.44 -14.74
CA TYR A 164 3.81 25.54 -13.89
C TYR A 164 4.96 24.69 -14.44
N LYS A 165 4.69 23.44 -14.84
CA LYS A 165 5.68 22.54 -15.46
C LYS A 165 6.22 23.11 -16.78
N ASP A 166 5.37 23.70 -17.61
CA ASP A 166 5.75 24.28 -18.90
C ASP A 166 6.66 25.52 -18.73
N VAL A 167 6.35 26.41 -17.77
CA VAL A 167 7.23 27.54 -17.41
C VAL A 167 8.58 27.05 -16.91
N VAL A 168 8.60 26.05 -16.03
CA VAL A 168 9.85 25.49 -15.50
C VAL A 168 10.68 24.86 -16.61
N ARG A 169 10.04 24.17 -17.57
CA ARG A 169 10.72 23.62 -18.74
C ARG A 169 11.43 24.73 -19.53
N LYS A 170 10.74 25.82 -19.85
CA LYS A 170 11.34 26.97 -20.56
C LYS A 170 12.52 27.57 -19.82
N ILE A 171 12.41 27.76 -18.51
CA ILE A 171 13.52 28.26 -17.69
C ILE A 171 14.70 27.28 -17.71
N SER A 172 14.43 25.97 -17.65
CA SER A 172 15.48 24.94 -17.74
C SER A 172 16.17 24.88 -19.11
N GLU A 173 15.55 25.45 -20.14
CA GLU A 173 16.11 25.62 -21.49
C GLU A 173 16.85 26.97 -21.64
N GLY A 174 16.91 27.78 -20.58
CA GLY A 174 17.57 29.09 -20.57
C GLY A 174 16.66 30.27 -20.92
N VAL A 175 15.37 30.06 -21.12
CA VAL A 175 14.41 31.14 -21.41
C VAL A 175 13.91 31.75 -20.09
N THR A 176 14.27 33.01 -19.84
CA THR A 176 13.93 33.73 -18.60
C THR A 176 13.07 34.97 -18.82
N ASP A 177 12.79 35.33 -20.07
CA ASP A 177 11.97 36.50 -20.41
C ASP A 177 10.50 36.29 -19.98
N PRO A 178 9.96 37.10 -19.06
CA PRO A 178 8.57 36.99 -18.60
C PRO A 178 7.53 37.08 -19.72
N GLU A 179 7.80 37.83 -20.79
CA GLU A 179 6.87 37.98 -21.92
C GLU A 179 6.78 36.70 -22.77
N ILE A 180 7.83 35.87 -22.77
CA ILE A 180 7.80 34.54 -23.39
C ILE A 180 7.17 33.53 -22.43
N LEU A 181 7.55 33.57 -21.14
CA LEU A 181 7.07 32.62 -20.13
C LEU A 181 5.56 32.68 -19.92
N ILE A 182 4.94 33.87 -20.05
CA ILE A 182 3.49 34.03 -19.87
C ILE A 182 2.67 33.32 -20.95
N GLU A 183 3.26 33.03 -22.13
CA GLU A 183 2.59 32.30 -23.20
C GLU A 183 2.29 30.84 -22.83
N GLU A 184 3.09 30.26 -21.93
CA GLU A 184 2.88 28.90 -21.38
C GLU A 184 1.76 28.86 -20.32
N ILE A 185 1.31 30.02 -19.85
CA ILE A 185 0.28 30.11 -18.81
C ILE A 185 -1.11 30.05 -19.41
N HIS A 186 -1.91 29.12 -18.89
CA HIS A 186 -3.27 28.93 -19.36
C HIS A 186 -4.11 30.20 -19.11
N GLY A 187 -4.80 30.69 -20.15
CA GLY A 187 -5.51 31.98 -20.12
C GLY A 187 -6.54 32.18 -19.00
N ARG A 188 -7.09 31.09 -18.43
CA ARG A 188 -7.94 31.18 -17.21
C ARG A 188 -7.21 31.76 -15.99
N ILE A 189 -5.94 31.42 -15.80
CA ILE A 189 -5.12 31.94 -14.69
C ILE A 189 -4.87 33.44 -14.90
N ILE A 190 -4.49 33.81 -16.11
CA ILE A 190 -4.28 35.20 -16.53
C ILE A 190 -5.56 36.02 -16.35
N LYS A 191 -6.72 35.51 -16.77
CA LYS A 191 -8.01 36.18 -16.60
C LYS A 191 -8.40 36.37 -15.14
N HIS A 192 -8.04 35.43 -14.27
CA HIS A 192 -8.42 35.48 -12.86
C HIS A 192 -7.55 36.45 -12.05
N HIS A 193 -6.23 36.46 -12.30
CA HIS A 193 -5.27 37.25 -11.52
C HIS A 193 -4.79 38.53 -12.21
N GLY A 194 -5.08 38.70 -13.51
CA GLY A 194 -4.60 39.81 -14.33
C GLY A 194 -3.25 39.52 -14.98
N ARG A 195 -3.07 39.98 -16.23
CA ARG A 195 -1.83 39.78 -16.99
C ARG A 195 -0.63 40.39 -16.29
N GLU A 196 -0.74 41.63 -15.83
CA GLU A 196 0.37 42.35 -15.18
C GLU A 196 0.88 41.64 -13.92
N THR A 197 -0.03 41.13 -13.08
CA THR A 197 0.34 40.39 -11.86
C THR A 197 1.04 39.08 -12.18
N ILE A 198 0.55 38.34 -13.17
CA ILE A 198 1.18 37.08 -13.60
C ILE A 198 2.57 37.35 -14.21
N LEU A 199 2.68 38.38 -15.04
CA LEU A 199 3.95 38.78 -15.62
C LEU A 199 4.96 39.17 -14.53
N ALA A 200 4.55 39.99 -13.56
CA ALA A 200 5.38 40.33 -12.41
C ALA A 200 5.77 39.11 -11.56
N SER A 201 4.94 38.07 -11.52
CA SER A 201 5.25 36.82 -10.82
C SER A 201 6.29 35.95 -11.53
N LEU A 202 6.46 36.13 -12.84
CA LEU A 202 7.44 35.44 -13.67
C LEU A 202 8.79 36.15 -13.70
N THR A 203 8.82 37.44 -13.38
CA THR A 203 10.05 38.21 -13.27
C THR A 203 10.88 37.74 -12.09
N GLY A 204 12.12 37.33 -12.36
CA GLY A 204 13.04 36.83 -11.36
C GLY A 204 14.51 37.04 -11.76
N VAL A 205 15.40 36.65 -10.85
CA VAL A 205 16.85 36.60 -11.08
C VAL A 205 17.26 35.15 -11.14
N VAL A 206 17.64 34.70 -12.33
CA VAL A 206 17.99 33.29 -12.60
C VAL A 206 19.45 33.25 -13.05
N SER A 207 20.30 32.50 -12.35
CA SER A 207 21.66 32.22 -12.81
C SER A 207 21.72 30.89 -13.56
N GLN A 208 22.84 30.63 -14.22
CA GLN A 208 23.09 29.35 -14.90
C GLN A 208 22.97 28.15 -13.94
N ALA A 209 23.38 28.31 -12.68
CA ALA A 209 23.29 27.24 -11.69
C ALA A 209 21.83 26.86 -11.38
N GLU A 210 20.91 27.82 -11.31
CA GLU A 210 19.49 27.49 -11.13
C GLU A 210 18.88 26.84 -12.37
N ILE A 211 19.27 27.26 -13.57
CA ILE A 211 18.84 26.62 -14.84
C ILE A 211 19.26 25.14 -14.83
N ASP A 212 20.53 24.87 -14.51
CA ASP A 212 21.07 23.50 -14.48
C ASP A 212 20.37 22.63 -13.43
N VAL A 213 20.10 23.18 -12.23
CA VAL A 213 19.38 22.46 -11.17
C VAL A 213 17.92 22.21 -11.53
N LEU A 214 17.22 23.19 -12.13
CA LEU A 214 15.84 23.00 -12.60
C LEU A 214 15.77 21.90 -13.67
N ARG A 215 16.72 21.88 -14.61
CA ARG A 215 16.84 20.82 -15.61
C ARG A 215 17.01 19.45 -14.96
N GLN A 216 17.97 19.29 -14.04
CA GLN A 216 18.22 18.03 -13.34
C GLN A 216 16.98 17.54 -12.58
N LEU A 217 16.33 18.43 -11.81
CA LEU A 217 15.12 18.08 -11.05
C LEU A 217 13.96 17.68 -11.96
N ARG A 218 13.83 18.33 -13.12
CA ARG A 218 12.83 17.97 -14.13
C ARG A 218 13.12 16.59 -14.73
N GLU A 219 14.36 16.31 -15.12
CA GLU A 219 14.77 14.99 -15.63
C GLU A 219 14.53 13.87 -14.59
N GLU A 220 14.82 14.13 -13.32
CA GLU A 220 14.53 13.19 -12.22
C GLU A 220 13.02 12.98 -11.96
N LEU A 221 12.19 13.99 -12.27
CA LEU A 221 10.73 13.91 -12.20
C LEU A 221 10.19 13.09 -13.37
N ASP A 222 10.62 13.41 -14.60
CA ASP A 222 10.24 12.71 -15.82
C ASP A 222 10.54 11.20 -15.68
N LEU A 223 11.76 10.85 -15.24
CA LEU A 223 12.16 9.46 -14.99
C LEU A 223 11.33 8.78 -13.89
N ALA A 224 10.95 9.50 -12.83
CA ALA A 224 10.12 8.94 -11.77
C ALA A 224 8.67 8.70 -12.24
N GLU A 225 8.12 9.59 -13.07
CA GLU A 225 6.81 9.44 -13.70
C GLU A 225 6.81 8.25 -14.67
N GLU A 226 7.86 8.08 -15.47
CA GLU A 226 8.05 6.93 -16.38
C GLU A 226 8.07 5.60 -15.60
N HIS A 227 8.93 5.45 -14.60
CA HIS A 227 8.99 4.23 -13.78
C HIS A 227 7.66 3.93 -13.07
N LYS A 228 6.91 4.97 -12.68
CA LYS A 228 5.59 4.80 -12.06
C LYS A 228 4.61 4.24 -13.09
N GLN A 229 4.64 4.74 -14.31
CA GLN A 229 3.79 4.26 -15.40
C GLN A 229 4.11 2.80 -15.76
N GLU A 230 5.38 2.43 -15.84
CA GLU A 230 5.80 1.03 -16.03
C GLU A 230 5.23 0.10 -14.94
N CYS A 231 5.32 0.51 -13.67
CA CYS A 231 4.76 -0.28 -12.56
C CYS A 231 3.23 -0.44 -12.68
N LEU A 232 2.52 0.62 -13.07
CA LEU A 232 1.06 0.58 -13.27
C LEU A 232 0.68 -0.38 -14.40
N GLU A 233 1.40 -0.34 -15.52
CA GLU A 233 1.19 -1.24 -16.66
C GLU A 233 1.42 -2.70 -16.27
N ARG A 234 2.53 -3.01 -15.59
CA ARG A 234 2.79 -4.39 -15.11
C ARG A 234 1.72 -4.89 -14.15
N MET A 235 1.23 -4.04 -13.24
CA MET A 235 0.14 -4.41 -12.36
C MET A 235 -1.15 -4.70 -13.12
N LEU A 236 -1.45 -3.90 -14.13
CA LEU A 236 -2.64 -4.07 -14.96
C LEU A 236 -2.55 -5.37 -15.77
N GLU A 237 -1.42 -5.65 -16.42
CA GLU A 237 -1.16 -6.89 -17.15
C GLU A 237 -1.42 -8.13 -16.27
N ILE A 238 -0.79 -8.19 -15.09
CA ILE A 238 -0.96 -9.31 -14.15
C ILE A 238 -2.43 -9.45 -13.72
N CYS A 239 -3.12 -8.33 -13.44
CA CYS A 239 -4.52 -8.36 -13.03
C CYS A 239 -5.45 -8.79 -14.17
N GLN A 240 -5.20 -8.38 -15.41
CA GLN A 240 -6.00 -8.77 -16.57
C GLN A 240 -5.80 -10.26 -16.90
N GLU A 241 -4.57 -10.77 -16.78
CA GLU A 241 -4.27 -12.17 -17.04
C GLU A 241 -4.84 -13.10 -15.96
N LYS A 242 -4.64 -12.77 -14.68
CA LYS A 242 -4.90 -13.70 -13.56
C LYS A 242 -6.19 -13.41 -12.78
N TYR A 243 -6.66 -12.16 -12.81
CA TYR A 243 -7.78 -11.67 -11.99
C TYR A 243 -8.78 -10.79 -12.77
N PRO A 244 -9.15 -11.12 -14.03
CA PRO A 244 -9.97 -10.22 -14.86
C PRO A 244 -11.36 -9.97 -14.26
N ASP A 245 -11.96 -11.00 -13.67
CA ASP A 245 -13.28 -10.92 -13.07
C ASP A 245 -13.28 -10.06 -11.81
N GLU A 246 -12.31 -10.25 -10.92
CA GLU A 246 -12.14 -9.43 -9.71
C GLU A 246 -11.87 -7.97 -10.07
N LEU A 247 -11.03 -7.72 -11.08
CA LEU A 247 -10.73 -6.39 -11.58
C LEU A 247 -11.98 -5.70 -12.14
N ARG A 248 -12.80 -6.41 -12.93
CA ARG A 248 -14.08 -5.90 -13.46
C ARG A 248 -15.06 -5.62 -12.33
N ARG A 249 -15.25 -6.58 -11.43
CA ARG A 249 -16.20 -6.49 -10.30
C ARG A 249 -15.87 -5.33 -9.36
N LEU A 250 -14.60 -5.16 -8.98
CA LEU A 250 -14.20 -4.06 -8.11
C LEU A 250 -14.49 -2.69 -8.71
N GLN A 251 -14.35 -2.54 -10.03
CA GLN A 251 -14.64 -1.28 -10.73
C GLN A 251 -16.14 -0.93 -10.81
N THR A 252 -17.03 -1.86 -10.47
CA THR A 252 -18.47 -1.56 -10.32
C THR A 252 -18.75 -0.74 -9.05
N ILE A 253 -17.83 -0.72 -8.09
CA ILE A 253 -17.97 0.05 -6.85
C ILE A 253 -17.71 1.54 -7.15
N PRO A 254 -18.64 2.46 -6.80
CA PRO A 254 -18.44 3.89 -6.97
C PRO A 254 -17.15 4.39 -6.31
N GLY A 255 -16.33 5.11 -7.08
CA GLY A 255 -15.04 5.63 -6.61
C GLY A 255 -13.87 4.67 -6.74
N VAL A 256 -14.09 3.44 -7.22
CA VAL A 256 -13.02 2.49 -7.56
C VAL A 256 -12.86 2.46 -9.09
N ARG A 257 -11.66 2.79 -9.56
CA ARG A 257 -11.22 2.71 -10.95
C ARG A 257 -10.09 1.68 -11.09
N GLU A 258 -9.66 1.42 -12.32
CA GLU A 258 -8.60 0.47 -12.66
C GLU A 258 -7.40 0.50 -11.70
N ARG A 259 -6.68 1.63 -11.58
CA ARG A 259 -5.53 1.78 -10.66
C ARG A 259 -5.86 1.40 -9.21
N THR A 260 -7.02 1.79 -8.71
CA THR A 260 -7.41 1.46 -7.33
C THR A 260 -7.87 0.02 -7.20
N ALA A 261 -8.42 -0.58 -8.25
CA ALA A 261 -8.84 -1.98 -8.27
C ALA A 261 -7.62 -2.90 -8.30
N THR A 262 -6.62 -2.64 -9.15
CA THR A 262 -5.35 -3.39 -9.18
C THR A 262 -4.63 -3.31 -7.83
N SER A 263 -4.59 -2.12 -7.24
CA SER A 263 -4.01 -1.89 -5.93
C SER A 263 -4.78 -2.58 -4.78
N LEU A 264 -6.12 -2.64 -4.86
CA LEU A 264 -6.92 -3.45 -3.93
C LEU A 264 -6.55 -4.93 -4.08
N ILE A 265 -6.53 -5.48 -5.29
CA ILE A 265 -6.14 -6.87 -5.55
C ILE A 265 -4.75 -7.16 -4.99
N ALA A 266 -3.79 -6.27 -5.19
CA ALA A 266 -2.44 -6.39 -4.62
C ALA A 266 -2.46 -6.54 -3.09
N GLU A 267 -3.25 -5.71 -2.40
CA GLU A 267 -3.23 -5.67 -0.94
C GLU A 267 -4.12 -6.75 -0.29
N ILE A 268 -5.32 -7.02 -0.80
CA ILE A 268 -6.27 -7.96 -0.18
C ILE A 268 -6.27 -9.35 -0.81
N GLY A 269 -5.76 -9.49 -2.03
CA GLY A 269 -5.79 -10.75 -2.79
C GLY A 269 -7.20 -11.17 -3.22
N ARG A 270 -7.30 -12.36 -3.82
CA ARG A 270 -8.57 -12.97 -4.25
C ARG A 270 -9.24 -13.80 -3.15
N ASP A 271 -8.44 -14.45 -2.30
CA ASP A 271 -8.93 -15.41 -1.33
C ASP A 271 -9.48 -14.70 -0.07
N MET A 272 -10.78 -14.47 -0.07
CA MET A 272 -11.47 -13.83 1.06
C MET A 272 -11.60 -14.73 2.28
N SER A 273 -11.32 -16.05 2.19
CA SER A 273 -11.31 -16.94 3.37
C SER A 273 -10.27 -16.53 4.42
N LYS A 274 -9.26 -15.75 4.00
CA LYS A 274 -8.26 -15.15 4.88
C LYS A 274 -8.83 -14.07 5.80
N PHE A 275 -10.03 -13.57 5.48
CA PHE A 275 -10.79 -12.63 6.28
C PHE A 275 -12.18 -13.22 6.54
N GLU A 276 -12.37 -13.88 7.69
CA GLU A 276 -13.64 -14.56 8.03
C GLU A 276 -14.87 -13.65 7.86
N THR A 277 -14.70 -12.34 8.04
CA THR A 277 -15.75 -11.35 7.80
C THR A 277 -15.18 -10.09 7.17
N ALA A 278 -16.03 -9.33 6.50
CA ALA A 278 -15.70 -7.98 6.03
C ALA A 278 -15.19 -7.04 7.15
N ASN A 279 -15.60 -7.26 8.41
CA ASN A 279 -15.07 -6.48 9.54
C ASN A 279 -13.62 -6.85 9.87
N HIS A 280 -13.20 -8.10 9.63
CA HIS A 280 -11.80 -8.50 9.76
C HIS A 280 -10.92 -7.77 8.74
N LEU A 281 -11.37 -7.65 7.48
CA LEU A 281 -10.65 -6.86 6.47
C LEU A 281 -10.53 -5.37 6.88
N ALA A 282 -11.62 -4.77 7.35
CA ALA A 282 -11.61 -3.37 7.81
C ALA A 282 -10.74 -3.16 9.07
N ALA A 283 -10.61 -4.17 9.93
CA ALA A 283 -9.69 -4.14 11.06
C ALA A 283 -8.24 -4.25 10.60
N TRP A 284 -7.96 -5.15 9.64
CA TRP A 284 -6.64 -5.36 9.07
C TRP A 284 -6.09 -4.12 8.35
N SER A 285 -6.96 -3.35 7.68
CA SER A 285 -6.59 -2.06 7.07
C SER A 285 -6.36 -0.94 8.10
N GLY A 286 -6.63 -1.20 9.39
CA GLY A 286 -6.53 -0.22 10.46
C GLY A 286 -7.67 0.80 10.48
N LEU A 287 -8.79 0.60 9.77
CA LEU A 287 -9.91 1.56 9.73
C LEU A 287 -10.94 1.36 10.85
N ARG A 288 -10.79 0.31 11.66
CA ARG A 288 -11.62 0.09 12.85
C ARG A 288 -11.19 1.07 13.96
N PRO A 289 -12.14 1.73 14.64
CA PRO A 289 -11.82 2.48 15.86
C PRO A 289 -11.25 1.54 16.92
N ARG A 290 -10.20 1.95 17.61
CA ARG A 290 -9.65 1.21 18.75
C ARG A 290 -10.74 1.05 19.82
N ASN A 291 -10.96 -0.17 20.29
CA ASN A 291 -11.85 -0.43 21.43
C ASN A 291 -11.04 -0.39 22.73
N ASP A 292 -10.50 0.79 23.04
CA ASP A 292 -9.73 1.01 24.27
C ASP A 292 -10.68 1.43 25.38
N GLU A 293 -11.35 0.44 25.96
CA GLU A 293 -12.30 0.61 27.05
C GLU A 293 -11.68 0.02 28.32
N SER A 294 -11.53 0.86 29.35
CA SER A 294 -11.21 0.37 30.69
C SER A 294 -12.16 1.05 31.67
N ASN A 295 -12.75 0.29 32.58
CA ASN A 295 -13.67 0.81 33.59
C ASN A 295 -14.83 1.63 32.99
N ARG A 296 -15.42 1.14 31.89
CA ARG A 296 -16.54 1.76 31.15
C ARG A 296 -16.27 3.17 30.58
N LYS A 297 -15.00 3.57 30.48
CA LYS A 297 -14.58 4.83 29.85
C LYS A 297 -13.79 4.53 28.57
N PHE A 298 -14.22 5.12 27.45
CA PHE A 298 -13.50 5.08 26.18
C PHE A 298 -12.25 5.94 26.26
N LYS A 299 -11.07 5.33 26.33
CA LYS A 299 -9.76 6.00 26.39
C LYS A 299 -9.32 6.56 25.04
N SER A 300 -9.62 5.86 23.94
CA SER A 300 -9.27 6.31 22.59
C SER A 300 -10.26 5.81 21.55
N ARG A 301 -10.60 6.68 20.58
CA ARG A 301 -11.40 6.36 19.40
C ARG A 301 -10.58 6.49 18.10
N ARG A 302 -9.24 6.53 18.22
CA ARG A 302 -8.34 6.62 17.06
C ARG A 302 -8.41 5.32 16.25
N ILE A 303 -8.11 5.45 14.96
CA ILE A 303 -7.91 4.30 14.07
C ILE A 303 -6.72 3.45 14.55
N THR A 304 -6.74 2.15 14.29
CA THR A 304 -5.67 1.23 14.70
C THR A 304 -4.49 1.24 13.72
N HIS A 305 -3.40 0.60 14.13
CA HIS A 305 -2.36 0.18 13.19
C HIS A 305 -2.93 -0.93 12.28
N GLY A 306 -2.41 -1.03 11.06
CA GLY A 306 -2.90 -1.90 10.01
C GLY A 306 -2.22 -1.57 8.69
N ASN A 307 -2.59 -2.26 7.62
CA ASN A 307 -1.97 -2.09 6.31
C ASN A 307 -2.06 -0.63 5.83
N VAL A 308 -0.90 0.05 5.72
CA VAL A 308 -0.83 1.48 5.39
C VAL A 308 -1.14 1.77 3.92
N TYR A 309 -0.75 0.86 3.02
CA TYR A 309 -0.96 0.98 1.58
C TYR A 309 -2.44 0.85 1.25
N LEU A 310 -3.08 -0.24 1.72
CA LEU A 310 -4.53 -0.45 1.59
C LEU A 310 -5.32 0.74 2.14
N ARG A 311 -4.91 1.25 3.31
CA ARG A 311 -5.57 2.39 3.96
C ARG A 311 -5.46 3.67 3.15
N LYS A 312 -4.26 4.02 2.65
CA LYS A 312 -4.06 5.19 1.80
C LYS A 312 -4.95 5.08 0.55
N ASN A 313 -4.94 3.92 -0.11
CA ASN A 313 -5.73 3.67 -1.33
C ASN A 313 -7.23 3.80 -1.11
N ILE A 314 -7.77 3.13 -0.08
CA ILE A 314 -9.21 3.12 0.14
C ILE A 314 -9.74 4.48 0.65
N ILE A 315 -8.91 5.28 1.33
CA ILE A 315 -9.27 6.66 1.68
C ILE A 315 -9.39 7.52 0.41
N GLN A 316 -8.51 7.35 -0.58
CA GLN A 316 -8.65 8.04 -1.86
C GLN A 316 -9.93 7.59 -2.61
N CYS A 317 -10.22 6.29 -2.62
CA CYS A 317 -11.48 5.77 -3.16
C CYS A 317 -12.69 6.39 -2.45
N ALA A 318 -12.63 6.53 -1.12
CA ALA A 318 -13.70 7.15 -0.32
C ALA A 318 -13.94 8.61 -0.68
N TRP A 319 -12.87 9.38 -0.95
CA TRP A 319 -13.00 10.74 -1.47
C TRP A 319 -13.70 10.76 -2.81
N ALA A 320 -13.31 9.91 -3.76
CA ALA A 320 -13.94 9.80 -5.07
C ALA A 320 -15.41 9.35 -4.98
N ALA A 321 -15.69 8.29 -4.22
CA ALA A 321 -17.03 7.75 -3.99
C ALA A 321 -17.95 8.81 -3.37
N SER A 322 -17.45 9.59 -2.39
CA SER A 322 -18.23 10.65 -1.74
C SER A 322 -18.67 11.78 -2.67
N ARG A 323 -18.02 11.91 -3.84
CA ARG A 323 -18.32 12.92 -4.87
C ARG A 323 -19.02 12.34 -6.09
N THR A 324 -19.17 11.01 -6.16
CA THR A 324 -19.85 10.35 -7.28
C THR A 324 -21.35 10.60 -7.17
N LYS A 325 -21.95 11.15 -8.23
CA LYS A 325 -23.38 11.47 -8.25
C LYS A 325 -24.22 10.20 -8.07
N ASP A 326 -25.35 10.37 -7.40
CA ASP A 326 -26.42 9.36 -7.29
C ASP A 326 -26.03 8.00 -6.69
N CYS A 327 -24.94 7.94 -5.93
CA CYS A 327 -24.52 6.74 -5.22
C CYS A 327 -24.84 6.78 -3.72
N PHE A 328 -24.84 5.62 -3.07
CA PHE A 328 -25.02 5.51 -1.62
C PHE A 328 -23.97 6.31 -0.84
N PHE A 329 -22.71 6.26 -1.27
CA PHE A 329 -21.59 6.88 -0.54
C PHE A 329 -21.67 8.42 -0.54
N SER A 330 -22.06 9.04 -1.65
CA SER A 330 -22.25 10.49 -1.72
C SER A 330 -23.46 10.94 -0.90
N ARG A 331 -24.59 10.23 -0.97
CA ARG A 331 -25.77 10.47 -0.12
C ARG A 331 -25.43 10.34 1.37
N PHE A 332 -24.71 9.28 1.74
CA PHE A 332 -24.26 9.07 3.12
C PHE A 332 -23.32 10.19 3.58
N SER A 333 -22.33 10.55 2.75
CA SER A 333 -21.37 11.62 3.05
C SER A 333 -22.07 12.97 3.23
N TYR A 334 -22.97 13.32 2.31
CA TYR A 334 -23.78 14.53 2.38
C TYR A 334 -24.60 14.58 3.67
N TYR A 335 -25.35 13.52 3.99
CA TYR A 335 -26.17 13.49 5.20
C TYR A 335 -25.33 13.65 6.48
N GLN A 336 -24.20 12.94 6.59
CA GLN A 336 -23.36 13.03 7.80
C GLN A 336 -22.68 14.41 7.93
N THR A 337 -22.25 15.01 6.83
CA THR A 337 -21.52 16.30 6.85
C THR A 337 -22.44 17.51 6.86
N GLN A 338 -23.49 17.54 6.05
CA GLN A 338 -24.37 18.69 5.87
C GLN A 338 -25.54 18.73 6.84
N VAL A 339 -26.17 17.57 7.09
CA VAL A 339 -27.33 17.48 8.01
C VAL A 339 -26.86 17.28 9.44
N ARG A 340 -25.99 16.29 9.68
CA ARG A 340 -25.49 15.97 11.03
C ARG A 340 -24.26 16.79 11.46
N LYS A 341 -23.75 17.68 10.60
CA LYS A 341 -22.60 18.57 10.86
C LYS A 341 -21.37 17.84 11.42
N LYS A 342 -21.15 16.58 11.03
CA LYS A 342 -19.97 15.82 11.46
C LYS A 342 -18.73 16.25 10.71
N ASN A 343 -17.58 16.11 11.37
CA ASN A 343 -16.27 16.36 10.77
C ASN A 343 -16.07 15.53 9.50
N LYS A 344 -15.70 16.22 8.40
CA LYS A 344 -15.54 15.64 7.05
C LYS A 344 -14.56 14.46 7.02
N MET A 345 -13.41 14.57 7.68
CA MET A 345 -12.41 13.51 7.69
C MET A 345 -12.93 12.23 8.38
N LYS A 346 -13.65 12.39 9.50
CA LYS A 346 -14.29 11.23 10.18
C LYS A 346 -15.33 10.55 9.29
N VAL A 347 -16.05 11.32 8.47
CA VAL A 347 -17.03 10.78 7.52
C VAL A 347 -16.33 10.02 6.38
N ILE A 348 -15.24 10.55 5.84
CA ILE A 348 -14.45 9.84 4.80
C ILE A 348 -13.89 8.52 5.33
N VAL A 349 -13.38 8.47 6.56
CA VAL A 349 -12.95 7.21 7.20
C VAL A 349 -14.10 6.22 7.31
N ALA A 350 -15.32 6.69 7.62
CA ALA A 350 -16.51 5.83 7.67
C ALA A 350 -16.93 5.34 6.27
N VAL A 351 -16.80 6.18 5.23
CA VAL A 351 -17.03 5.78 3.82
C VAL A 351 -16.00 4.74 3.40
N ALA A 352 -14.71 4.95 3.70
CA ALA A 352 -13.64 4.00 3.42
C ALA A 352 -13.89 2.62 4.05
N ARG A 353 -14.33 2.58 5.32
CA ARG A 353 -14.73 1.32 5.96
C ARG A 353 -15.88 0.64 5.23
N LYS A 354 -16.89 1.39 4.78
CA LYS A 354 -18.03 0.85 4.02
C LYS A 354 -17.61 0.35 2.64
N LEU A 355 -16.65 1.02 1.98
CA LEU A 355 -16.08 0.56 0.72
C LEU A 355 -15.31 -0.76 0.88
N LEU A 356 -14.54 -0.94 1.96
CA LEU A 356 -13.91 -2.25 2.22
C LEU A 356 -14.93 -3.37 2.44
N VAL A 357 -16.04 -3.06 3.10
CA VAL A 357 -17.12 -4.05 3.26
C VAL A 357 -17.71 -4.41 1.91
N ALA A 358 -17.99 -3.43 1.06
CA ALA A 358 -18.45 -3.67 -0.30
C ALA A 358 -17.43 -4.49 -1.11
N ALA A 359 -16.14 -4.11 -1.09
CA ALA A 359 -15.08 -4.83 -1.78
C ALA A 359 -14.95 -6.28 -1.32
N TRP A 360 -15.07 -6.55 -0.01
CA TRP A 360 -15.06 -7.90 0.52
C TRP A 360 -16.20 -8.74 -0.05
N HIS A 361 -17.45 -8.23 -0.03
CA HIS A 361 -18.62 -8.94 -0.57
C HIS A 361 -18.52 -9.15 -2.08
N VAL A 362 -18.11 -8.13 -2.83
CA VAL A 362 -17.95 -8.19 -4.28
C VAL A 362 -16.96 -9.28 -4.71
N ILE A 363 -15.88 -9.49 -3.95
CA ILE A 363 -14.92 -10.56 -4.24
C ILE A 363 -15.42 -11.92 -3.70
N HIS A 364 -15.90 -11.96 -2.46
CA HIS A 364 -16.34 -13.19 -1.78
C HIS A 364 -17.54 -13.82 -2.48
N ASP A 365 -18.59 -13.03 -2.72
CA ASP A 365 -19.87 -13.46 -3.29
C ASP A 365 -19.82 -13.54 -4.82
N LYS A 366 -18.72 -13.05 -5.43
CA LYS A 366 -18.48 -12.99 -6.89
C LYS A 366 -19.56 -12.25 -7.66
N THR A 367 -20.21 -11.26 -7.02
CA THR A 367 -21.25 -10.43 -7.61
C THR A 367 -20.77 -9.01 -7.86
N ASP A 368 -21.40 -8.35 -8.83
CA ASP A 368 -21.19 -6.92 -9.07
C ASP A 368 -21.79 -6.10 -7.91
N TYR A 369 -21.23 -4.92 -7.65
CA TYR A 369 -21.79 -3.99 -6.67
C TYR A 369 -23.10 -3.40 -7.20
N VAL A 370 -24.16 -3.53 -6.40
CA VAL A 370 -25.45 -2.89 -6.64
C VAL A 370 -25.63 -1.78 -5.62
N ASP A 371 -25.86 -0.55 -6.09
CA ASP A 371 -26.06 0.59 -5.21
C ASP A 371 -27.41 0.49 -4.49
N PHE A 372 -27.41 0.83 -3.20
CA PHE A 372 -28.61 0.81 -2.36
C PHE A 372 -29.67 1.79 -2.85
N GLN A 373 -30.85 1.31 -3.24
CA GLN A 373 -31.98 2.15 -3.59
C GLN A 373 -32.91 2.32 -2.39
N LYS A 374 -33.57 3.49 -2.26
CA LYS A 374 -34.45 3.76 -1.09
C LYS A 374 -35.63 2.77 -0.99
N GLN A 375 -36.01 2.10 -2.09
CA GLN A 375 -37.06 1.08 -2.14
C GLN A 375 -36.66 -0.22 -1.41
N ASP A 376 -35.36 -0.52 -1.31
CA ASP A 376 -34.83 -1.74 -0.66
C ASP A 376 -35.10 -1.80 0.86
N ARG A 377 -35.49 -0.66 1.46
CA ARG A 377 -35.86 -0.56 2.87
C ARG A 377 -37.23 -1.15 3.19
N GLN A 378 -38.13 -1.24 2.21
CA GLN A 378 -39.50 -1.75 2.41
C GLN A 378 -39.55 -3.28 2.31
N SER A 379 -38.73 -3.88 1.45
CA SER A 379 -38.59 -5.33 1.29
C SER A 379 -37.84 -6.01 2.43
N SER A 380 -36.92 -5.32 3.10
CA SER A 380 -36.21 -5.84 4.28
C SER A 380 -37.00 -5.72 5.60
N ALA A 381 -38.04 -4.88 5.65
CA ALA A 381 -38.92 -4.74 6.81
C ALA A 381 -40.15 -5.67 6.75
N SER A 382 -40.40 -6.33 5.61
CA SER A 382 -41.52 -7.27 5.40
C SER A 382 -41.13 -8.74 5.57
N ASN A 383 -39.83 -9.05 5.72
CA ASN A 383 -39.29 -10.39 5.97
C ASN A 383 -38.70 -10.54 7.39
N GLY A 384 -39.16 -9.74 8.35
CA GLY A 384 -38.71 -9.77 9.75
C GLY A 384 -39.73 -10.41 10.68
#